data_AF-A0A6G0Y982-F1
#
_entry.id   AF-A0A6G0Y982-F1
#
_cell.length_a   1.000
_cell.length_b   1.000
_cell.length_c   1.000
_cell.angle_alpha   90.00
_cell.angle_beta   90.00
_cell.angle_gamma   90.00
#
_symmetry.space_group_name_H-M   'P 1'
#
loop_
_entity.id
_entity.type
_entity.pdbx_description
1 polymer ?
#
loop_
_entity_poly.entity_id
_entity_poly.type
_entity_poly.pdbx_seq_one_letter_code
_entity_poly.pdbx_strand_id
1 'polypeptide(L)'
;MNVFWTFSAVLLLKATVIRCQEYGASQCPEQHGEQTYAHPDYCDQFYLCTNGTLTLEQCGNGLLYDGKGAAYHHCNYHWAVECGNRKAEGMLRA
;
A
#
# COMPACT_ATOMS: atom_id res chain seq x y z
N MET A 1 40.28 30.74 21.01
CA MET A 1 39.23 30.75 22.03
C MET A 1 37.87 30.93 21.37
N ASN A 2 36.97 29.98 21.63
CA ASN A 2 35.50 30.07 21.54
C ASN A 2 34.81 30.17 20.16
N VAL A 3 34.89 29.08 19.38
CA VAL A 3 33.90 28.71 18.35
C VAL A 3 32.71 27.97 18.97
N PHE A 4 32.49 28.07 20.29
CA PHE A 4 31.41 27.38 21.00
C PHE A 4 30.09 28.16 21.03
N TRP A 5 30.10 29.45 20.68
CA TRP A 5 28.89 30.27 20.60
C TRP A 5 28.18 30.19 19.25
N THR A 6 28.88 29.76 18.19
CA THR A 6 28.26 29.53 16.88
C THR A 6 27.56 28.18 16.79
N PHE A 7 27.92 27.19 17.63
CA PHE A 7 27.20 25.91 17.71
C PHE A 7 25.80 26.06 18.30
N SER A 8 25.56 26.99 19.22
CA SER A 8 24.23 27.24 19.79
C SER A 8 23.24 27.83 18.78
N ALA A 9 23.70 28.61 17.80
CA ALA A 9 22.83 29.24 16.81
C ALA A 9 22.48 28.33 15.63
N VAL A 10 23.31 27.34 15.30
CA VAL A 10 23.04 26.39 14.20
C VAL A 10 22.06 25.27 14.64
N LEU A 11 21.85 25.10 15.94
CA LEU A 11 20.90 24.12 16.51
C LEU A 11 19.41 24.47 16.32
N LEU A 12 19.06 25.67 15.84
CA LEU A 12 17.67 26.07 15.57
C LEU A 12 17.29 26.10 14.07
N LEU A 13 18.26 25.90 13.16
CA LEU A 13 18.00 25.51 11.77
C LEU A 13 18.04 23.99 11.63
N LYS A 14 17.51 23.28 12.64
CA LYS A 14 16.83 22.01 12.38
C LYS A 14 15.56 22.34 11.59
N ALA A 15 15.73 22.74 10.33
CA ALA A 15 14.74 22.48 9.31
C ALA A 15 14.65 20.96 9.26
N THR A 16 13.80 20.42 10.13
CA THR A 16 13.30 19.07 10.05
C THR A 16 12.76 18.97 8.65
N VAL A 17 13.56 18.42 7.74
CA VAL A 17 13.06 17.84 6.50
C VAL A 17 12.05 16.83 7.02
N ILE A 18 10.78 17.22 7.05
CA ILE A 18 9.69 16.36 7.43
C ILE A 18 9.77 15.27 6.38
N ARG A 19 10.38 14.14 6.73
CA ARG A 19 10.20 12.94 5.94
C ARG A 19 8.72 12.66 6.06
N CYS A 20 7.97 12.92 5.00
CA CYS A 20 6.79 12.12 4.72
C CYS A 20 7.34 10.71 4.54
N GLN A 21 7.52 9.99 5.65
CA GLN A 21 7.68 8.55 5.61
C GLN A 21 6.36 8.08 5.03
N GLU A 22 6.33 7.88 3.71
CA GLU A 22 5.35 7.06 3.03
C GLU A 22 5.40 5.70 3.73
N TYR A 23 4.55 5.50 4.71
CA TYR A 23 4.24 4.18 5.21
C TYR A 23 3.12 3.61 4.33
N GLY A 24 3.33 3.66 3.02
CA GLY A 24 2.70 2.71 2.11
C GLY A 24 3.48 1.41 2.24
N ALA A 25 2.80 0.27 2.13
CA ALA A 25 3.44 -1.02 1.97
C ALA A 25 4.62 -0.84 0.99
N SER A 26 5.85 -0.94 1.48
CA SER A 26 7.04 -0.61 0.67
C SER A 26 7.88 -1.85 0.42
N GLN A 27 7.56 -2.95 1.10
CA GLN A 27 8.30 -4.19 1.00
C GLN A 27 7.34 -5.37 1.09
N CYS A 28 7.51 -6.30 0.16
CA CYS A 28 6.83 -7.58 0.18
C CYS A 28 7.29 -8.40 1.39
N PRO A 29 6.36 -8.99 2.17
CA PRO A 29 6.70 -9.92 3.25
C PRO A 29 7.62 -11.05 2.80
N GLU A 30 7.41 -11.58 1.59
CA GLU A 30 8.29 -12.54 0.94
C GLU A 30 9.07 -11.91 -0.21
N GLN A 31 10.34 -12.26 -0.34
CA GLN A 31 11.22 -11.71 -1.39
C GLN A 31 11.13 -12.49 -2.71
N HIS A 32 10.58 -13.70 -2.70
CA HIS A 32 10.50 -14.58 -3.86
C HIS A 32 9.07 -15.08 -4.08
N GLY A 33 8.72 -15.30 -5.35
CA GLY A 33 7.40 -15.78 -5.74
C GLY A 33 6.41 -14.64 -5.99
N GLU A 34 5.16 -15.05 -6.18
CA GLU A 34 4.01 -14.18 -6.44
C GLU A 34 3.03 -14.29 -5.28
N GLN A 35 2.67 -13.16 -4.69
CA GLN A 35 1.78 -13.08 -3.53
C GLN A 35 0.85 -11.91 -3.69
N THR A 36 -0.38 -12.04 -3.18
CA THR A 36 -1.33 -10.94 -3.17
C THR A 36 -1.84 -10.65 -1.78
N TYR A 37 -2.13 -9.38 -1.51
CA TYR A 37 -2.64 -8.92 -0.21
C TYR A 37 -3.81 -7.97 -0.42
N ALA A 38 -4.82 -8.07 0.45
CA ALA A 38 -5.97 -7.18 0.40
C ALA A 38 -5.59 -5.72 0.70
N HIS A 39 -6.16 -4.78 -0.05
CA HIS A 39 -6.07 -3.37 0.33
C HIS A 39 -6.94 -3.09 1.57
N PRO A 40 -6.46 -2.28 2.55
CA PRO A 40 -7.17 -2.04 3.81
C PRO A 40 -8.50 -1.30 3.64
N ASP A 41 -8.56 -0.35 2.72
CA ASP A 41 -9.73 0.51 2.52
C ASP A 41 -10.58 0.12 1.31
N TYR A 42 -10.00 -0.61 0.35
CA TYR A 42 -10.56 -0.84 -0.96
C TYR A 42 -10.65 -2.33 -1.24
N CYS A 43 -11.79 -2.74 -1.77
CA CYS A 43 -12.15 -4.13 -1.95
C CYS A 43 -11.88 -4.60 -3.38
N ASP A 44 -11.94 -3.66 -4.31
CA ASP A 44 -11.55 -3.79 -5.70
C ASP A 44 -10.05 -3.58 -5.91
N GLN A 45 -9.27 -3.29 -4.86
CA GLN A 45 -7.83 -3.12 -4.96
C GLN A 45 -7.08 -4.16 -4.11
N PHE A 46 -5.90 -4.53 -4.57
CA PHE A 46 -5.01 -5.45 -3.87
C PHE A 46 -3.55 -5.13 -4.18
N TYR A 47 -2.66 -5.49 -3.26
CA TYR A 47 -1.23 -5.41 -3.49
C TYR A 47 -0.74 -6.70 -4.14
N LEU A 48 -0.02 -6.59 -5.24
CA LEU A 48 0.67 -7.69 -5.89
C LEU A 48 2.17 -7.60 -5.57
N CYS A 49 2.72 -8.70 -5.07
CA CYS A 49 4.12 -8.85 -4.76
C CYS A 49 4.74 -9.86 -5.70
N THR A 50 5.68 -9.42 -6.55
CA THR A 50 6.40 -10.28 -7.48
C THR A 50 7.90 -10.07 -7.32
N ASN A 51 8.61 -11.12 -6.88
CA ASN A 51 10.08 -11.08 -6.65
C ASN A 51 10.55 -9.84 -5.85
N GLY A 52 9.84 -9.54 -4.75
CA GLY A 52 10.14 -8.40 -3.89
C GLY A 52 9.66 -7.03 -4.39
N THR A 53 9.08 -6.96 -5.59
CA THR A 53 8.47 -5.74 -6.13
C THR A 53 7.00 -5.70 -5.76
N LEU A 54 6.58 -4.65 -5.07
CA LEU A 54 5.17 -4.41 -4.72
C LEU A 54 4.52 -3.49 -5.75
N THR A 55 3.39 -3.90 -6.31
CA THR A 55 2.50 -3.05 -7.12
C THR A 55 1.11 -3.01 -6.51
N LEU A 56 0.40 -1.91 -6.74
CA LEU A 56 -1.02 -1.78 -6.39
C LEU A 56 -1.84 -2.06 -7.64
N GLU A 57 -2.65 -3.10 -7.59
CA GLU A 57 -3.51 -3.54 -8.69
C GLU A 57 -4.99 -3.32 -8.35
N GLN A 58 -5.79 -3.10 -9.38
CA GLN A 58 -7.23 -2.93 -9.25
C GLN A 58 -7.97 -3.95 -10.12
N CYS A 59 -8.95 -4.62 -9.52
CA CYS A 59 -9.88 -5.50 -10.21
C CYS A 59 -10.80 -4.68 -11.14
N GLY A 60 -10.79 -5.01 -12.42
CA GLY A 60 -11.66 -4.38 -13.41
C GLY A 60 -13.11 -4.86 -13.35
N ASN A 61 -14.01 -4.17 -14.08
CA ASN A 61 -15.40 -4.57 -14.31
C ASN A 61 -16.26 -4.78 -13.05
N GLY A 62 -15.96 -4.09 -11.95
CA GLY A 62 -16.70 -4.25 -10.68
C GLY A 62 -16.45 -5.57 -9.96
N LEU A 63 -15.35 -6.26 -10.30
CA LEU A 63 -14.89 -7.42 -9.54
C LEU A 63 -14.17 -6.97 -8.26
N LEU A 64 -14.12 -7.86 -7.27
CA LEU A 64 -13.52 -7.64 -5.96
C LEU A 64 -12.40 -8.65 -5.71
N TYR A 65 -11.42 -8.26 -4.89
CA TYR A 65 -10.31 -9.11 -4.51
C TYR A 65 -10.76 -10.24 -3.58
N ASP A 66 -10.63 -11.48 -4.06
CA ASP A 66 -11.09 -12.72 -3.44
C ASP A 66 -10.17 -13.20 -2.29
N GLY A 67 -8.86 -12.94 -2.38
CA GLY A 67 -7.88 -13.36 -1.37
C GLY A 67 -7.45 -14.83 -1.41
N LYS A 68 -8.02 -15.68 -2.28
CA LYS A 68 -7.70 -17.12 -2.32
C LYS A 68 -6.66 -17.52 -3.38
N GLY A 69 -6.20 -16.59 -4.22
CA GLY A 69 -5.23 -16.86 -5.28
C GLY A 69 -3.85 -16.29 -4.95
N ALA A 70 -2.82 -17.14 -4.85
CA ALA A 70 -1.43 -16.68 -4.80
C ALA A 70 -0.88 -16.26 -6.17
N ALA A 71 -1.42 -16.82 -7.28
CA ALA A 71 -0.89 -16.57 -8.64
C ALA A 71 -1.94 -16.46 -9.77
N TYR A 72 -3.22 -16.77 -9.53
CA TYR A 72 -4.26 -16.75 -10.57
C TYR A 72 -5.62 -16.39 -9.96
N HIS A 73 -6.46 -15.68 -10.71
CA HIS A 73 -7.87 -15.39 -10.38
C HIS A 73 -8.07 -14.62 -9.05
N HIS A 74 -7.30 -13.55 -8.82
CA HIS A 74 -7.44 -12.71 -7.62
C HIS A 74 -8.74 -11.91 -7.55
N CYS A 75 -9.44 -11.76 -8.67
CA CYS A 75 -10.67 -10.97 -8.79
C CYS A 75 -11.88 -11.88 -9.01
N ASN A 76 -12.93 -11.67 -8.24
CA ASN A 76 -14.17 -12.45 -8.30
C ASN A 76 -15.38 -11.53 -8.09
N TYR A 77 -16.59 -12.03 -8.34
CA TYR A 77 -17.79 -11.22 -8.20
C TYR A 77 -18.11 -10.92 -6.72
N HIS A 78 -18.81 -9.81 -6.48
CA HIS A 78 -19.18 -9.37 -5.13
C HIS A 78 -19.91 -10.43 -4.28
N TRP A 79 -20.66 -11.34 -4.90
CA TRP A 79 -21.38 -12.42 -4.22
C TRP A 79 -20.48 -13.59 -3.77
N ALA A 80 -19.25 -13.66 -4.26
CA ALA A 80 -18.27 -14.70 -3.94
C ALA A 80 -17.12 -14.19 -3.04
N VAL A 81 -17.10 -12.90 -2.72
CA VAL A 81 -16.03 -12.23 -1.97
C VAL A 81 -16.54 -11.62 -0.68
N GLU A 82 -15.83 -11.85 0.42
CA GLU A 82 -16.11 -11.22 1.71
C GLU A 82 -15.41 -9.86 1.80
N CYS A 83 -16.13 -8.82 1.39
CA CYS A 83 -15.60 -7.47 1.33
C CYS A 83 -15.44 -6.81 2.71
N GLY A 84 -16.32 -7.13 3.64
CA GLY A 84 -16.38 -6.50 4.96
C GLY A 84 -16.72 -5.01 4.86
N ASN A 85 -15.94 -4.16 5.53
CA ASN A 85 -16.14 -2.70 5.57
C ASN A 85 -15.37 -1.95 4.45
N ARG A 86 -14.70 -2.67 3.54
CA ARG A 86 -13.91 -2.07 2.45
C ARG A 86 -14.80 -1.50 1.36
N LYS A 87 -14.38 -0.39 0.75
CA LYS A 87 -15.13 0.29 -0.34
C LYS A 87 -14.77 -0.33 -1.68
N ALA A 88 -15.71 -0.39 -2.62
CA ALA A 88 -15.41 -0.73 -4.01
C ALA A 88 -15.44 0.57 -4.83
N GLU A 89 -14.28 1.12 -5.18
CA GLU A 89 -14.21 2.43 -5.87
C GLU A 89 -14.52 2.30 -7.36
N GLY A 90 -14.08 1.20 -7.98
CA GLY A 90 -14.36 0.82 -9.37
C GLY A 90 -15.80 0.40 -9.63
N MET A 91 -16.62 0.22 -8.59
CA MET A 91 -18.07 0.23 -8.72
C MET A 91 -18.52 1.69 -8.78
N LEU A 92 -18.27 2.36 -9.91
CA LEU A 92 -18.86 3.67 -10.18
C LEU A 92 -20.39 3.53 -10.13
N ARG A 93 -20.93 3.89 -8.97
CA ARG A 93 -22.13 4.67 -8.66
C ARG A 93 -23.39 4.31 -9.47
N ALA A 94 -24.41 3.86 -8.74
CA ALA A 94 -25.80 4.04 -9.11
C ALA A 94 -26.10 5.48 -9.55
#